data_AF-A0A7J8UIY9-F1
#
_entry.id   AF-A0A7J8UIY9-F1
#
_cell.length_a   1.000
_cell.length_b   1.000
_cell.length_c   1.000
_cell.angle_alpha   90.00
_cell.angle_beta   90.00
_cell.angle_gamma   90.00
#
_symmetry.space_group_name_H-M   'P 1'
#
loop_
_entity.id
_entity.type
_entity.pdbx_description
1 polymer ?
#
loop_
_entity_poly.entity_id
_entity_poly.type
_entity_poly.pdbx_seq_one_letter_code
_entity_poly.pdbx_strand_id
1 'polypeptide(L)' 'SWICRLCYGRSPTHGDLVELGEVVGIIVGQSIGELRTQLTLRTFHTGGVFTRGIAEHV' A
#
# COMPACT_ATOMS: atom_id res chain seq x y z
N SER A 1 -18.77 10.00 -7.96
CA SER A 1 -17.88 9.84 -9.12
C SER A 1 -16.88 8.75 -8.79
N TRP A 2 -16.78 7.71 -9.62
CA TRP A 2 -15.84 6.59 -9.45
C TRP A 2 -14.53 6.88 -10.23
N ILE A 3 -13.44 6.18 -9.93
CA ILE A 3 -12.16 6.33 -10.65
C ILE A 3 -12.21 5.64 -12.02
N CYS A 4 -11.65 6.26 -13.06
CA CYS A 4 -11.65 5.71 -14.42
C CYS A 4 -10.55 4.65 -14.63
N ARG A 5 -10.76 3.70 -15.56
CA ARG A 5 -9.78 2.65 -15.89
C ARG A 5 -8.41 3.21 -16.25
N LEU A 6 -8.38 4.28 -17.05
CA LEU A 6 -7.14 4.96 -17.47
C LEU A 6 -6.50 5.79 -16.35
N CYS A 7 -7.28 6.21 -15.37
CA CYS A 7 -6.84 7.00 -14.22
C CYS A 7 -6.17 6.09 -13.18
N TYR A 8 -6.73 4.90 -12.96
CA TYR A 8 -6.15 3.89 -12.09
C TYR A 8 -4.97 3.17 -12.76
N GLY A 9 -5.14 2.76 -14.02
CA GLY A 9 -4.09 2.11 -14.80
C GLY A 9 -4.04 0.60 -14.58
N ARG A 10 -2.87 0.09 -14.19
CA ARG A 10 -2.53 -1.34 -14.17
C ARG A 10 -3.01 -2.01 -12.88
N SER A 11 -3.66 -3.16 -13.00
CA SER A 11 -4.04 -4.02 -11.87
C SER A 11 -2.78 -4.56 -11.18
N PRO A 12 -2.68 -4.44 -9.84
CA PRO A 12 -1.51 -4.90 -9.08
C PRO A 12 -1.36 -6.43 -9.06
N THR A 13 -2.42 -7.18 -9.37
CA THR A 13 -2.45 -8.65 -9.37
C THR A 13 -2.20 -9.25 -10.74
N HIS A 14 -2.72 -8.63 -11.81
CA HIS A 14 -2.71 -9.22 -13.16
C HIS A 14 -1.65 -8.62 -14.08
N GLY A 15 -1.14 -7.42 -13.78
CA GLY A 15 -0.15 -6.76 -14.64
C GLY A 15 -0.72 -6.24 -15.96
N ASP A 16 -2.04 -6.23 -16.15
CA ASP A 16 -2.74 -5.56 -17.26
C ASP A 16 -3.61 -4.41 -16.73
N LEU A 17 -4.29 -3.65 -17.60
CA LEU A 17 -5.18 -2.58 -17.13
C LEU A 17 -6.30 -3.13 -16.24
N VAL A 18 -6.66 -2.40 -15.18
CA VAL A 18 -7.73 -2.77 -14.22
C VAL A 18 -9.04 -3.12 -14.90
N GLU A 19 -9.72 -4.17 -14.43
CA GLU A 19 -10.99 -4.60 -15.02
C GLU A 19 -12.14 -3.68 -14.58
N LEU A 20 -13.14 -3.51 -15.46
CA LEU A 20 -14.31 -2.71 -15.12
C LEU A 20 -15.11 -3.42 -14.02
N GLY A 21 -15.31 -2.73 -12.89
CA GLY A 21 -15.97 -3.30 -11.71
C GLY A 21 -15.00 -3.92 -10.69
N GLU A 22 -13.69 -3.89 -10.94
CA GLU A 22 -12.69 -4.29 -9.94
C GLU A 22 -12.77 -3.40 -8.69
N VAL A 23 -12.78 -4.03 -7.52
CA VAL A 23 -13.05 -3.33 -6.24
C VAL A 23 -11.76 -2.72 -5.67
N VAL A 24 -11.17 -1.78 -6.42
CA VAL A 24 -9.86 -1.16 -6.13
C VAL A 24 -9.77 -0.50 -4.76
N GLY A 25 -10.88 0.05 -4.24
CA GLY A 25 -10.93 0.68 -2.91
C GLY A 25 -10.72 -0.31 -1.77
N ILE A 26 -11.27 -1.52 -1.88
CA ILE A 26 -11.08 -2.57 -0.87
C ILE A 26 -9.65 -3.10 -0.92
N ILE A 27 -9.12 -3.31 -2.14
CA ILE A 27 -7.74 -3.78 -2.35
C ILE A 27 -6.76 -2.83 -1.66
N VAL A 28 -6.82 -1.53 -1.98
CA VAL A 28 -5.92 -0.52 -1.38
C VAL A 28 -6.11 -0.44 0.14
N GLY A 29 -7.36 -0.44 0.62
CA GLY A 29 -7.65 -0.37 2.05
C GLY A 29 -7.03 -1.51 2.85
N GLN A 30 -7.16 -2.76 2.36
CA GLN A 30 -6.59 -3.94 3.01
C GLN A 30 -5.07 -3.99 2.88
N SER A 31 -4.51 -3.69 1.72
CA SER A 31 -3.05 -3.66 1.53
C SER A 31 -2.38 -2.68 2.49
N ILE A 32 -2.98 -1.50 2.70
CA ILE A 32 -2.47 -0.51 3.67
C ILE A 32 -2.69 -1.01 5.11
N GLY A 33 -3.85 -1.58 5.41
CA GLY A 33 -4.18 -2.10 6.74
C GLY A 33 -3.20 -3.18 7.20
N GLU A 34 -2.97 -4.20 6.38
CA GLU A 34 -2.04 -5.29 6.65
C GLU A 34 -0.61 -4.75 6.85
N LEU A 35 -0.16 -3.85 5.96
CA LEU A 35 1.16 -3.25 6.08
C LEU A 35 1.32 -2.47 7.40
N ARG A 36 0.29 -1.69 7.80
CA ARG A 36 0.32 -0.94 9.08
C ARG A 36 0.35 -1.88 10.28
N THR A 37 -0.45 -2.93 10.26
CA THR A 37 -0.44 -3.95 11.33
C THR A 37 0.93 -4.60 11.41
N GLN A 38 1.50 -5.03 10.28
CA GLN A 38 2.84 -5.62 10.22
C GLN A 38 3.92 -4.67 10.75
N LEU A 39 3.94 -3.41 10.29
CA LEU A 39 4.92 -2.42 10.72
C LEU A 39 4.80 -2.13 12.23
N THR A 40 3.57 -2.07 12.74
CA THR A 40 3.30 -1.85 14.15
C THR A 40 3.85 -3.00 15.00
N LEU A 41 3.57 -4.26 14.61
CA LEU A 41 4.11 -5.45 15.27
C LEU A 41 5.64 -5.47 15.24
N ARG A 42 6.25 -5.19 14.08
CA ARG A 42 7.71 -5.08 13.97
C ARG A 42 8.27 -3.99 14.87
N THR A 43 7.65 -2.80 14.88
CA THR A 43 8.12 -1.66 15.67
C THR A 43 8.05 -1.94 17.17
N PHE A 44 6.96 -2.55 17.65
CA PHE A 44 6.82 -2.93 19.04
C PHE A 44 7.81 -4.03 19.44
N HIS A 45 7.97 -5.07 18.61
CA HIS A 45 8.91 -6.16 18.92
C HIS A 45 10.38 -5.73 18.86
N THR A 46 10.74 -4.77 17.99
CA THR A 46 12.10 -4.22 17.90
C THR A 46 12.36 -3.11 18.95
N GLY A 47 11.37 -2.74 19.77
CA GLY A 47 11.57 -1.81 20.87
C GLY A 47 11.75 -0.35 20.45
N GLY A 48 11.20 0.06 19.30
CA GLY A 48 11.15 1.47 18.92
C GLY A 48 12.52 2.16 18.77
N VAL A 49 13.51 1.49 18.16
CA VAL A 49 14.76 2.17 17.78
C VAL A 49 14.45 3.17 16.65
N PHE A 50 14.23 4.43 17.03
CA PHE A 50 14.16 5.57 16.12
C PHE A 50 15.49 5.74 15.37
N THR A 51 15.63 5.05 14.25
CA THR A 51 16.55 5.45 13.17
C THR A 51 15.76 6.26 12.14
N ARG A 52 15.11 7.34 12.57
CA ARG A 52 14.49 8.30 11.65
C ARG A 52 15.41 9.50 11.49
N GLY A 53 16.44 9.34 10.66
CA GLY A 53 17.22 10.48 10.16
C GLY A 53 18.65 10.13 9.78
N ILE A 54 18.86 9.37 8.68
CA ILE A 54 20.04 9.41 7.77
C ILE A 54 19.97 8.28 6.72
N ALA A 55 18.95 8.24 5.86
CA ALA A 55 18.96 7.28 4.74
C ALA A 55 18.21 7.73 3.47
N GLU A 56 17.92 9.02 3.31
CA GLU A 56 17.30 9.53 2.10
C GLU A 56 17.67 11.00 1.86
N HIS A 57 18.98 11.27 1.84
CA HIS A 57 19.67 12.32 1.05
C HIS A 57 21.17 12.30 1.39
N VAL A 58 21.92 11.37 0.79
CA VAL A 58 23.32 11.56 0.34
C VAL A 58 23.46 10.80 -0.97
#